data_AF-A0A3R7KL83-F1
#
_entry.id   AF-A0A3R7KL83-F1
#
_cell.length_a   1.000
_cell.length_b   1.000
_cell.length_c   1.000
_cell.angle_alpha   90.00
_cell.angle_beta   90.00
_cell.angle_gamma   90.00
#
_symmetry.space_group_name_H-M   'P 1'
#
loop_
_entity.id
_entity.type
_entity.pdbx_description
1 polymer ?
#
loop_
_entity_poly.entity_id
_entity_poly.type
_entity_poly.pdbx_seq_one_letter_code
_entity_poly.pdbx_strand_id
1 'polypeptide(L)'
;MANTQIGAARNGTITEEMERVAERENREPEFVREQVAEGQAVIPANRNHDALDAMIIGREFATKVNANIGNSETTSDLETELEKLHTAVHYGADTVMDLGTGSDLDEIRETHIEHSPVPIGTVPLYEAVKQAGSPEEITTDLLLEIIEKQAEQGVDYMTIHAGILAEHLPLTDGRKTGIVSRGGSIMASWMEEHAEQNPLFQIYDEICEVFAEHDVTFSLGDSLRPGCLADACDEAQYAELDTLGELTRRAWEHDVQVMVEGPGHVPMHKVAENVERQQEVCDGAPFYVLGPLVTDIAPGYDHITSAIGAAMAAQAGAAMLCYVTPKEHLGLPEEEDVRDGLAAYRIAAHAGDVGNERPGARDWDDALSEARYDFDWREQFRRALDPDRARDYHDQTLPEDNYKEARFCSMCGAEFCSMRIDQDARKAGEMDELDTETDLEASPAAEVNLPPVGTHDSGGPSLEDGSESAAETPSDD
;
A
#
# COMPACT_ATOMS: atom_id res chain seq x y z
N MET A 1 28.30 -14.30 1.25
CA MET A 1 27.89 -12.92 0.92
C MET A 1 26.59 -12.72 1.68
N ALA A 2 26.26 -11.51 2.13
CA ALA A 2 25.01 -11.32 2.85
C ALA A 2 23.83 -11.73 1.95
N ASN A 3 22.89 -12.51 2.49
CA ASN A 3 21.80 -13.10 1.70
C ASN A 3 20.57 -12.16 1.58
N THR A 4 20.48 -11.11 2.41
CA THR A 4 19.34 -10.18 2.48
C THR A 4 19.80 -8.72 2.41
N GLN A 5 18.90 -7.79 2.09
CA GLN A 5 19.21 -6.34 2.10
C GLN A 5 19.70 -5.86 3.46
N ILE A 6 19.07 -6.25 4.58
CA ILE A 6 19.50 -5.87 5.93
C ILE A 6 20.87 -6.49 6.30
N GLY A 7 21.12 -7.74 5.90
CA GLY A 7 22.42 -8.37 6.08
C GLY A 7 23.50 -7.65 5.27
N ALA A 8 23.21 -7.24 4.03
CA ALA A 8 24.13 -6.51 3.18
C ALA A 8 24.44 -5.12 3.77
N ALA A 9 23.39 -4.42 4.20
CA ALA A 9 23.46 -3.11 4.82
C ALA A 9 24.34 -3.11 6.07
N ARG A 10 24.14 -4.08 6.98
CA ARG A 10 24.93 -4.24 8.22
C ARG A 10 26.39 -4.58 7.96
N ASN A 11 26.68 -5.24 6.84
CA ASN A 11 28.03 -5.50 6.37
C ASN A 11 28.68 -4.31 5.63
N GLY A 12 27.99 -3.17 5.56
CA GLY A 12 28.49 -1.95 4.90
C GLY A 12 28.46 -2.04 3.37
N THR A 13 27.62 -2.91 2.81
CA THR A 13 27.44 -3.06 1.36
C THR A 13 26.23 -2.26 0.92
N ILE A 14 26.39 -1.45 -0.12
CA ILE A 14 25.30 -0.80 -0.86
C ILE A 14 24.99 -1.72 -2.05
N THR A 15 23.76 -2.20 -2.13
CA THR A 15 23.27 -3.10 -3.18
C THR A 15 22.69 -2.30 -4.36
N GLU A 16 22.41 -2.98 -5.48
CA GLU A 16 21.76 -2.36 -6.63
C GLU A 16 20.34 -1.86 -6.27
N GLU A 17 19.63 -2.59 -5.42
CA GLU A 17 18.32 -2.17 -4.92
C GLU A 17 18.43 -0.90 -4.05
N MET A 18 19.46 -0.80 -3.19
CA MET A 18 19.70 0.41 -2.40
C MET A 18 20.05 1.63 -3.27
N GLU A 19 20.83 1.43 -4.34
CA GLU A 19 21.11 2.50 -5.32
C GLU A 19 19.84 2.93 -6.04
N ARG A 20 19.00 1.98 -6.45
CA ARG A 20 17.73 2.26 -7.15
C ARG A 20 16.75 3.04 -6.28
N VAL A 21 16.55 2.64 -5.02
CA VAL A 21 15.64 3.36 -4.13
C VAL A 21 16.19 4.74 -3.73
N ALA A 22 17.51 4.89 -3.64
CA ALA A 22 18.15 6.18 -3.37
C ALA A 22 17.88 7.19 -4.49
N GLU A 23 17.94 6.75 -5.74
CA GLU A 23 17.55 7.56 -6.91
C GLU A 23 16.07 7.97 -6.83
N ARG A 24 15.17 7.00 -6.65
CA ARG A 24 13.71 7.23 -6.58
C ARG A 24 13.29 8.18 -5.46
N GLU A 25 13.95 8.08 -4.31
CA GLU A 25 13.63 8.89 -3.12
C GLU A 25 14.40 10.23 -3.07
N ASN A 26 15.28 10.47 -4.05
CA ASN A 26 16.25 11.57 -4.04
C ASN A 26 17.00 11.65 -2.69
N ARG A 27 17.71 10.56 -2.37
CA ARG A 27 18.50 10.37 -1.16
C ARG A 27 19.90 9.86 -1.51
N GLU A 28 20.82 10.01 -0.56
CA GLU A 28 22.15 9.40 -0.68
C GLU A 28 22.05 7.89 -0.46
N PRO A 29 22.70 7.05 -1.28
CA PRO A 29 22.69 5.59 -1.11
C PRO A 29 23.20 5.12 0.27
N GLU A 30 24.15 5.86 0.86
CA GLU A 30 24.64 5.57 2.20
C GLU A 30 23.57 5.79 3.28
N PHE A 31 22.71 6.81 3.12
CA PHE A 31 21.59 7.05 4.04
C PHE A 31 20.56 5.92 3.95
N VAL A 32 20.25 5.46 2.74
CA VAL A 32 19.40 4.28 2.52
C VAL A 32 19.98 3.06 3.23
N ARG A 33 21.26 2.77 3.02
CA ARG A 33 21.96 1.66 3.67
C ARG A 33 21.90 1.75 5.20
N GLU A 34 22.12 2.94 5.77
CA GLU A 34 22.03 3.16 7.23
C GLU A 34 20.63 2.84 7.75
N GLN A 35 19.57 3.36 7.13
CA GLN A 35 18.19 3.11 7.54
C GLN A 35 17.82 1.62 7.47
N VAL A 36 18.28 0.91 6.43
CA VAL A 36 18.04 -0.54 6.28
C VAL A 36 18.85 -1.33 7.30
N ALA A 37 20.12 -0.98 7.56
CA ALA A 37 20.97 -1.67 8.54
C ALA A 37 20.42 -1.57 9.97
N GLU A 38 19.83 -0.42 10.30
CA GLU A 38 19.18 -0.14 11.59
C GLU A 38 17.78 -0.76 11.71
N GLY A 39 17.23 -1.32 10.61
CA GLY A 39 15.90 -1.91 10.58
C GLY A 39 14.76 -0.87 10.58
N GLN A 40 15.07 0.41 10.40
CA GLN A 40 14.09 1.51 10.32
C GLN A 40 13.51 1.72 8.92
N ALA A 41 14.03 0.97 7.94
CA ALA A 41 13.47 0.86 6.60
C ALA A 41 13.67 -0.56 6.07
N VAL A 42 12.78 -0.98 5.16
CA VAL A 42 12.86 -2.26 4.45
C VAL A 42 12.77 -2.05 2.95
N ILE A 43 13.42 -2.92 2.20
CA ILE A 43 13.31 -3.01 0.74
C ILE A 43 12.80 -4.44 0.45
N PRO A 44 11.48 -4.64 0.34
CA PRO A 44 10.91 -5.96 0.01
C PRO A 44 11.30 -6.30 -1.42
N ALA A 45 12.29 -7.19 -1.56
CA ALA A 45 12.89 -7.55 -2.84
C ALA A 45 13.31 -9.01 -2.80
N ASN A 46 12.32 -9.90 -2.91
CA ASN A 46 12.61 -11.33 -3.00
C ASN A 46 13.45 -11.56 -4.26
N ARG A 47 14.52 -12.34 -4.12
CA ARG A 47 15.47 -12.62 -5.21
C ARG A 47 14.86 -13.32 -6.43
N ASN A 48 13.65 -13.88 -6.29
CA ASN A 48 12.94 -14.56 -7.35
C ASN A 48 11.92 -13.65 -8.07
N HIS A 49 11.80 -12.37 -7.70
CA HIS A 49 10.90 -11.41 -8.33
C HIS A 49 11.62 -10.55 -9.38
N ASP A 50 11.88 -11.14 -10.55
CA ASP A 50 12.69 -10.50 -11.61
C ASP A 50 12.09 -9.20 -12.20
N ALA A 51 10.77 -9.03 -12.13
CA ALA A 51 10.06 -7.88 -12.68
C ALA A 51 10.13 -6.63 -11.78
N LEU A 52 10.59 -6.79 -10.53
CA LEU A 52 10.52 -5.77 -9.50
C LEU A 52 11.37 -4.54 -9.83
N ASP A 53 10.76 -3.36 -9.76
CA ASP A 53 11.48 -2.09 -9.65
C ASP A 53 11.52 -1.70 -8.16
N ALA A 54 12.69 -1.91 -7.53
CA ALA A 54 12.87 -1.83 -6.08
C ALA A 54 12.36 -0.52 -5.47
N MET A 55 11.71 -0.62 -4.32
CA MET A 55 11.17 0.51 -3.55
C MET A 55 11.50 0.33 -2.06
N ILE A 56 11.41 1.41 -1.28
CA ILE A 56 11.74 1.40 0.15
C ILE A 56 10.55 1.84 1.01
N ILE A 57 10.35 1.15 2.12
CA ILE A 57 9.32 1.44 3.12
C ILE A 57 10.03 1.84 4.40
N GLY A 58 9.86 3.09 4.82
CA GLY A 58 10.41 3.60 6.08
C GLY A 58 9.98 5.03 6.35
N ARG A 59 9.99 5.43 7.63
CA ARG A 59 9.50 6.74 8.07
C ARG A 59 10.21 7.93 7.40
N GLU A 60 11.50 7.80 7.11
CA GLU A 60 12.32 8.89 6.53
C GLU A 60 12.15 9.04 5.00
N PHE A 61 11.40 8.13 4.38
CA PHE A 61 11.10 8.08 2.94
C PHE A 61 9.65 8.45 2.67
N ALA A 62 9.31 8.72 1.42
CA ALA A 62 7.93 9.06 1.05
C ALA A 62 6.94 8.00 1.53
N THR A 63 5.76 8.42 1.98
CA THR A 63 4.76 7.49 2.55
C THR A 63 4.20 6.58 1.45
N LYS A 64 4.21 5.27 1.69
CA LYS A 64 3.82 4.26 0.69
C LYS A 64 2.36 3.84 0.80
N VAL A 65 1.76 3.38 -0.29
CA VAL A 65 0.36 2.94 -0.37
C VAL A 65 0.29 1.50 -0.90
N ASN A 66 -0.38 0.63 -0.14
CA ASN A 66 -0.67 -0.73 -0.56
C ASN A 66 -2.11 -0.86 -1.10
N ALA A 67 -2.29 -1.63 -2.17
CA ALA A 67 -3.60 -2.09 -2.63
C ALA A 67 -3.78 -3.60 -2.39
N ASN A 68 -4.98 -4.02 -2.02
CA ASN A 68 -5.32 -5.44 -1.88
C ASN A 68 -6.12 -5.92 -3.09
N ILE A 69 -5.65 -6.99 -3.74
CA ILE A 69 -6.36 -7.71 -4.79
C ILE A 69 -6.57 -9.17 -4.36
N GLY A 70 -7.08 -10.01 -5.25
CA GLY A 70 -7.29 -11.42 -4.98
C GLY A 70 -8.62 -11.92 -5.51
N ASN A 71 -8.61 -13.19 -5.93
CA ASN A 71 -9.79 -13.90 -6.37
C ASN A 71 -10.63 -14.45 -5.20
N SER A 72 -11.88 -14.81 -5.47
CA SER A 72 -12.74 -15.47 -4.50
C SER A 72 -13.46 -16.66 -5.14
N GLU A 73 -14.06 -17.55 -4.33
CA GLU A 73 -14.75 -18.75 -4.86
C GLU A 73 -15.86 -18.44 -5.88
N THR A 74 -16.37 -17.21 -5.89
CA THR A 74 -17.50 -16.80 -6.72
C THR A 74 -17.10 -15.99 -7.96
N THR A 75 -15.85 -15.53 -8.07
CA THR A 75 -15.45 -14.51 -9.05
C THR A 75 -13.94 -14.47 -9.27
N SER A 76 -13.55 -14.02 -10.47
CA SER A 76 -12.19 -13.77 -10.97
C SER A 76 -11.46 -14.98 -11.58
N ASP A 77 -11.10 -14.82 -12.84
CA ASP A 77 -10.12 -15.63 -13.58
C ASP A 77 -8.78 -14.88 -13.65
N LEU A 78 -7.79 -15.51 -14.28
CA LEU A 78 -6.43 -14.99 -14.40
C LEU A 78 -6.36 -13.60 -15.04
N GLU A 79 -7.13 -13.39 -16.12
CA GLU A 79 -7.19 -12.13 -16.87
C GLU A 79 -7.72 -11.00 -15.96
N THR A 80 -8.81 -11.26 -15.24
CA THR A 80 -9.41 -10.30 -14.31
C THR A 80 -8.45 -9.92 -13.18
N GLU A 81 -7.71 -10.89 -12.61
CA GLU A 81 -6.73 -10.60 -11.56
C GLU A 81 -5.52 -9.81 -12.07
N LEU A 82 -5.12 -10.00 -13.32
CA LEU A 82 -4.05 -9.22 -13.95
C LEU A 82 -4.51 -7.79 -14.25
N GLU A 83 -5.75 -7.60 -14.71
CA GLU A 83 -6.35 -6.26 -14.89
C GLU A 83 -6.43 -5.49 -13.57
N LYS A 84 -6.75 -6.15 -12.45
CA LYS A 84 -6.74 -5.54 -11.12
C LYS A 84 -5.34 -5.10 -10.69
N LEU A 85 -4.33 -5.94 -10.92
CA LEU A 85 -2.93 -5.58 -10.66
C LEU A 85 -2.52 -4.34 -11.46
N HIS A 86 -2.77 -4.35 -12.78
CA HIS A 86 -2.48 -3.21 -13.64
C HIS A 86 -3.22 -1.95 -13.19
N THR A 87 -4.51 -2.06 -12.87
CA THR A 87 -5.33 -0.95 -12.35
C THR A 87 -4.74 -0.39 -11.07
N ALA A 88 -4.34 -1.26 -10.13
CA ALA A 88 -3.77 -0.85 -8.87
C ALA A 88 -2.47 -0.07 -9.07
N VAL A 89 -1.54 -0.61 -9.85
CA VAL A 89 -0.27 0.05 -10.17
C VAL A 89 -0.50 1.36 -10.92
N HIS A 90 -1.40 1.38 -11.90
CA HIS A 90 -1.72 2.55 -12.71
C HIS A 90 -2.22 3.74 -11.88
N TYR A 91 -3.08 3.49 -10.89
CA TYR A 91 -3.57 4.53 -9.97
C TYR A 91 -2.64 4.77 -8.77
N GLY A 92 -1.43 4.20 -8.81
CA GLY A 92 -0.38 4.43 -7.84
C GLY A 92 -0.49 3.53 -6.62
N ALA A 93 -0.53 2.21 -6.77
CA ALA A 93 -0.11 1.32 -5.68
C ALA A 93 1.43 1.27 -5.63
N ASP A 94 2.04 1.42 -4.46
CA ASP A 94 3.48 1.19 -4.25
C ASP A 94 3.80 -0.28 -3.98
N THR A 95 2.83 -1.02 -3.45
CA THR A 95 2.85 -2.46 -3.24
C THR A 95 1.45 -3.02 -3.48
N VAL A 96 1.36 -4.31 -3.79
CA VAL A 96 0.08 -5.00 -3.95
C VAL A 96 0.09 -6.28 -3.14
N MET A 97 -1.01 -6.57 -2.42
CA MET A 97 -1.18 -7.86 -1.77
C MET A 97 -2.17 -8.74 -2.53
N ASP A 98 -1.77 -9.97 -2.83
CA ASP A 98 -2.67 -11.03 -3.26
C ASP A 98 -3.29 -11.71 -2.02
N LEU A 99 -4.57 -11.43 -1.80
CA LEU A 99 -5.38 -12.00 -0.72
C LEU A 99 -6.36 -13.06 -1.24
N GLY A 100 -6.07 -13.64 -2.40
CA GLY A 100 -6.89 -14.64 -3.06
C GLY A 100 -7.23 -15.83 -2.17
N THR A 101 -8.48 -16.26 -2.22
CA THR A 101 -8.94 -17.50 -1.56
C THR A 101 -9.68 -18.43 -2.53
N GLY A 102 -9.76 -18.06 -3.80
CA GLY A 102 -10.36 -18.83 -4.90
C GLY A 102 -9.45 -19.96 -5.40
N SER A 103 -9.85 -20.66 -6.47
CA SER A 103 -9.02 -21.71 -7.07
C SER A 103 -7.75 -21.13 -7.72
N ASP A 104 -6.83 -22.01 -8.13
CA ASP A 104 -5.69 -21.65 -8.99
C ASP A 104 -4.77 -20.56 -8.40
N LEU A 105 -4.66 -20.55 -7.06
CA LEU A 105 -3.86 -19.58 -6.30
C LEU A 105 -2.41 -19.52 -6.78
N ASP A 106 -1.81 -20.67 -7.10
CA ASP A 106 -0.42 -20.74 -7.53
C ASP A 106 -0.21 -20.07 -8.89
N GLU A 107 -1.07 -20.38 -9.88
CA GLU A 107 -0.99 -19.81 -11.23
C GLU A 107 -1.25 -18.29 -11.24
N ILE A 108 -2.25 -17.85 -10.44
CA ILE A 108 -2.57 -16.43 -10.30
C ILE A 108 -1.40 -15.67 -9.67
N ARG A 109 -0.85 -16.19 -8.57
CA ARG A 109 0.24 -15.54 -7.84
C ARG A 109 1.54 -15.50 -8.65
N GLU A 110 1.88 -16.59 -9.34
CA GLU A 110 3.01 -16.61 -10.28
C GLU A 110 2.85 -15.57 -11.39
N THR A 111 1.63 -15.43 -11.93
CA THR A 111 1.33 -14.42 -12.95
C THR A 111 1.45 -13.00 -12.41
N HIS A 112 0.99 -12.75 -11.17
CA HIS A 112 1.19 -11.46 -10.50
C HIS A 112 2.67 -11.13 -10.33
N ILE A 113 3.47 -12.07 -9.84
CA ILE A 113 4.91 -11.87 -9.63
C ILE A 113 5.64 -11.66 -10.97
N GLU A 114 5.26 -12.37 -12.03
CA GLU A 114 5.88 -12.19 -13.36
C GLU A 114 5.62 -10.79 -13.95
N HIS A 115 4.48 -10.17 -13.64
CA HIS A 115 4.03 -8.93 -14.28
C HIS A 115 4.05 -7.70 -13.36
N SER A 116 4.32 -7.86 -12.07
CA SER A 116 4.28 -6.75 -11.11
C SER A 116 5.62 -6.01 -11.08
N PRO A 117 5.66 -4.70 -11.40
CA PRO A 117 6.85 -3.88 -11.17
C PRO A 117 6.99 -3.45 -9.70
N VAL A 118 6.01 -3.76 -8.85
CA VAL A 118 5.95 -3.39 -7.43
C VAL A 118 5.94 -4.63 -6.53
N PRO A 119 6.36 -4.53 -5.26
CA PRO A 119 6.38 -5.68 -4.38
C PRO A 119 5.01 -6.35 -4.22
N ILE A 120 5.00 -7.68 -4.24
CA ILE A 120 3.83 -8.53 -4.00
C ILE A 120 3.87 -9.08 -2.57
N GLY A 121 2.79 -8.82 -1.82
CA GLY A 121 2.57 -9.36 -0.50
C GLY A 121 1.51 -10.45 -0.45
N THR A 122 1.57 -11.33 0.55
CA THR A 122 0.53 -12.35 0.77
C THR A 122 0.21 -12.56 2.25
N VAL A 123 -0.84 -13.33 2.52
CA VAL A 123 -1.12 -13.92 3.84
C VAL A 123 -1.10 -15.45 3.69
N PRO A 124 0.06 -16.13 3.88
CA PRO A 124 0.21 -17.57 3.63
C PRO A 124 -0.83 -18.44 4.36
N LEU A 125 -1.27 -17.96 5.53
CA LEU A 125 -2.30 -18.61 6.33
C LEU A 125 -3.61 -18.86 5.58
N TYR A 126 -4.01 -17.99 4.65
CA TYR A 126 -5.28 -18.15 3.92
C TYR A 126 -5.26 -19.38 3.02
N GLU A 127 -4.12 -19.62 2.38
CA GLU A 127 -3.90 -20.82 1.60
C GLU A 127 -3.81 -22.06 2.51
N ALA A 128 -3.12 -21.95 3.66
CA ALA A 128 -3.02 -23.05 4.62
C ALA A 128 -4.38 -23.55 5.10
N VAL A 129 -5.29 -22.64 5.41
CA VAL A 129 -6.67 -22.98 5.81
C VAL A 129 -7.40 -23.70 4.68
N LYS A 130 -7.22 -23.23 3.44
CA LYS A 130 -7.85 -23.83 2.28
C LYS A 130 -7.35 -25.26 2.02
N GLN A 131 -6.05 -25.48 2.14
CA GLN A 131 -5.46 -26.81 1.97
C GLN A 131 -5.80 -27.76 3.12
N ALA A 132 -5.81 -27.25 4.37
CA ALA A 132 -6.18 -28.02 5.55
C ALA A 132 -7.66 -28.41 5.54
N GLY A 133 -8.54 -27.52 5.07
CA GLY A 133 -10.00 -27.71 5.03
C GLY A 133 -10.72 -27.01 6.18
N SER A 134 -10.06 -26.85 7.34
CA SER A 134 -10.52 -26.01 8.43
C SER A 134 -9.34 -25.40 9.20
N PRO A 135 -9.57 -24.30 9.97
CA PRO A 135 -8.54 -23.72 10.83
C PRO A 135 -7.88 -24.74 11.75
N GLU A 136 -8.66 -25.64 12.35
CA GLU A 136 -8.18 -26.61 13.34
C GLU A 136 -7.34 -27.74 12.72
N GLU A 137 -7.41 -27.95 11.41
CA GLU A 137 -6.64 -29.00 10.74
C GLU A 137 -5.24 -28.51 10.28
N ILE A 138 -4.91 -27.23 10.52
CA ILE A 138 -3.61 -26.66 10.18
C ILE A 138 -2.52 -27.28 11.05
N THR A 139 -1.40 -27.63 10.43
CA THR A 139 -0.18 -28.07 11.11
C THR A 139 0.96 -27.08 10.88
N THR A 140 1.95 -27.09 11.77
CA THR A 140 3.19 -26.32 11.60
C THR A 140 3.91 -26.69 10.30
N ASP A 141 3.92 -27.98 9.93
CA ASP A 141 4.54 -28.46 8.70
C ASP A 141 3.87 -27.88 7.45
N LEU A 142 2.53 -27.84 7.42
CA LEU A 142 1.77 -27.26 6.32
C LEU A 142 2.01 -25.74 6.21
N LEU A 143 2.05 -25.04 7.36
CA LEU A 143 2.35 -23.62 7.36
C LEU A 143 3.74 -23.35 6.77
N LEU A 144 4.75 -24.10 7.18
CA LEU A 144 6.11 -23.93 6.68
C LEU A 144 6.21 -24.29 5.19
N GLU A 145 5.58 -25.38 4.74
CA GLU A 145 5.53 -25.79 3.33
C GLU A 145 4.94 -24.69 2.43
N ILE A 146 3.85 -24.07 2.85
CA ILE A 146 3.20 -22.98 2.08
C ILE A 146 4.04 -21.72 2.09
N ILE A 147 4.64 -21.37 3.23
CA ILE A 147 5.53 -20.22 3.35
C ILE A 147 6.75 -20.39 2.43
N GLU A 148 7.39 -21.55 2.45
CA GLU A 148 8.53 -21.88 1.58
C GLU A 148 8.14 -21.81 0.11
N LYS A 149 7.02 -22.44 -0.27
CA LYS A 149 6.51 -22.40 -1.64
C LYS A 149 6.29 -20.96 -2.15
N GLN A 150 5.67 -20.10 -1.34
CA GLN A 150 5.41 -18.72 -1.75
C GLN A 150 6.70 -17.89 -1.85
N ALA A 151 7.69 -18.19 -1.00
CA ALA A 151 9.01 -17.56 -1.07
C ALA A 151 9.77 -18.00 -2.34
N GLU A 152 9.67 -19.28 -2.72
CA GLU A 152 10.22 -19.79 -3.99
C GLU A 152 9.56 -19.13 -5.21
N GLN A 153 8.25 -18.85 -5.15
CA GLN A 153 7.52 -18.18 -6.23
C GLN A 153 7.94 -16.71 -6.43
N GLY A 154 8.48 -16.05 -5.40
CA GLY A 154 8.92 -14.64 -5.49
C GLY A 154 8.06 -13.64 -4.72
N VAL A 155 7.25 -14.07 -3.75
CA VAL A 155 6.54 -13.14 -2.86
C VAL A 155 7.54 -12.31 -2.05
N ASP A 156 7.43 -10.99 -2.06
CA ASP A 156 8.40 -10.07 -1.44
C ASP A 156 8.22 -9.89 0.06
N TYR A 157 6.97 -9.95 0.53
CA TYR A 157 6.67 -9.89 1.95
C TYR A 157 5.45 -10.72 2.30
N MET A 158 5.42 -11.22 3.53
CA MET A 158 4.32 -12.05 4.00
C MET A 158 3.80 -11.54 5.33
N THR A 159 2.48 -11.42 5.42
CA THR A 159 1.79 -11.15 6.66
C THR A 159 1.73 -12.40 7.53
N ILE A 160 2.53 -12.41 8.60
CA ILE A 160 2.63 -13.52 9.55
C ILE A 160 2.03 -13.10 10.89
N HIS A 161 0.93 -13.74 11.27
CA HIS A 161 0.18 -13.47 12.49
C HIS A 161 0.78 -14.22 13.70
N ALA A 162 2.07 -14.04 13.95
CA ALA A 162 2.78 -14.71 15.05
C ALA A 162 2.67 -13.95 16.40
N GLY A 163 2.14 -12.73 16.41
CA GLY A 163 2.05 -11.86 17.60
C GLY A 163 0.91 -12.17 18.57
N ILE A 164 -0.14 -12.85 18.10
CA ILE A 164 -1.23 -13.26 18.96
C ILE A 164 -0.82 -14.49 19.76
N LEU A 165 -0.67 -14.33 21.07
CA LEU A 165 -0.35 -15.40 21.98
C LEU A 165 -1.61 -15.91 22.70
N ALA A 166 -1.58 -17.17 23.15
CA ALA A 166 -2.70 -17.80 23.86
C ALA A 166 -3.14 -16.98 25.10
N GLU A 167 -2.21 -16.36 25.81
CA GLU A 167 -2.48 -15.47 26.94
C GLU A 167 -3.16 -14.14 26.57
N HIS A 168 -3.14 -13.73 25.29
CA HIS A 168 -3.81 -12.52 24.82
C HIS A 168 -5.30 -12.73 24.58
N LEU A 169 -5.75 -13.97 24.29
CA LEU A 169 -7.13 -14.25 23.93
C LEU A 169 -8.14 -13.73 24.98
N PRO A 170 -7.94 -13.95 26.30
CA PRO A 170 -8.86 -13.42 27.31
C PRO A 170 -8.89 -11.88 27.39
N LEU A 171 -7.87 -11.18 26.88
CA LEU A 171 -7.85 -9.71 26.86
C LEU A 171 -8.89 -9.14 25.88
N THR A 172 -9.36 -9.97 24.94
CA THR A 172 -10.43 -9.59 24.01
C THR A 172 -11.83 -9.68 24.65
N ASP A 173 -11.94 -10.26 25.86
CA ASP A 173 -13.20 -10.35 26.59
C ASP A 173 -13.77 -8.96 26.87
N GLY A 174 -14.97 -8.71 26.34
CA GLY A 174 -15.66 -7.42 26.51
C GLY A 174 -15.41 -6.41 25.39
N ARG A 175 -14.56 -6.72 24.40
CA ARG A 175 -14.53 -5.97 23.14
C ARG A 175 -15.91 -5.92 22.49
N LYS A 176 -16.20 -4.79 21.86
CA LYS A 176 -17.46 -4.56 21.15
C LYS A 176 -17.53 -5.37 19.86
N THR A 177 -16.41 -5.55 19.19
CA THR A 177 -16.27 -6.23 17.89
C THR A 177 -15.36 -7.45 17.90
N GLY A 178 -14.80 -7.82 19.07
CA GLY A 178 -13.98 -9.02 19.22
C GLY A 178 -12.67 -8.96 18.42
N ILE A 179 -12.37 -10.06 17.73
CA ILE A 179 -11.23 -10.18 16.81
C ILE A 179 -11.76 -9.99 15.38
N VAL A 180 -11.28 -8.95 14.69
CA VAL A 180 -11.72 -8.63 13.31
C VAL A 180 -10.67 -8.96 12.25
N SER A 181 -9.45 -9.30 12.66
CA SER A 181 -8.47 -9.87 11.74
C SER A 181 -8.90 -11.27 11.32
N ARG A 182 -8.98 -11.51 10.01
CA ARG A 182 -9.23 -12.86 9.47
C ARG A 182 -8.13 -13.83 9.94
N GLY A 183 -6.85 -13.47 9.78
CA GLY A 183 -5.74 -14.30 10.21
C GLY A 183 -5.69 -14.47 11.73
N GLY A 184 -5.94 -13.39 12.48
CA GLY A 184 -6.03 -13.43 13.94
C GLY A 184 -7.13 -14.35 14.46
N SER A 185 -8.30 -14.34 13.82
CA SER A 185 -9.44 -15.19 14.20
C SER A 185 -9.15 -16.68 13.94
N ILE A 186 -8.45 -16.97 12.84
CA ILE A 186 -8.03 -18.34 12.49
C ILE A 186 -7.01 -18.87 13.51
N MET A 187 -6.01 -18.06 13.87
CA MET A 187 -5.03 -18.43 14.90
C MET A 187 -5.66 -18.58 16.29
N ALA A 188 -6.60 -17.70 16.65
CA ALA A 188 -7.36 -17.84 17.89
C ALA A 188 -8.14 -19.15 17.96
N SER A 189 -8.89 -19.50 16.90
CA SER A 189 -9.64 -20.76 16.79
C SER A 189 -8.72 -21.98 16.93
N TRP A 190 -7.57 -21.95 16.24
CA TRP A 190 -6.58 -23.03 16.31
C TRP A 190 -6.05 -23.21 17.75
N MET A 191 -5.67 -22.12 18.42
CA MET A 191 -5.14 -22.17 19.80
C MET A 191 -6.17 -22.67 20.80
N GLU A 192 -7.44 -22.26 20.66
CA GLU A 192 -8.51 -22.71 21.55
C GLU A 192 -8.79 -24.22 21.41
N GLU A 193 -8.82 -24.75 20.19
CA GLU A 193 -9.06 -26.17 19.94
C GLU A 193 -7.91 -27.05 20.46
N HIS A 194 -6.66 -26.61 20.26
CA HIS A 194 -5.48 -27.41 20.62
C HIS A 194 -5.01 -27.17 22.07
N ALA A 195 -5.44 -26.08 22.70
CA ALA A 195 -4.91 -25.60 23.98
C ALA A 195 -3.36 -25.46 23.97
N GLU A 196 -2.84 -24.98 22.84
CA GLU A 196 -1.41 -24.79 22.57
C GLU A 196 -1.11 -23.32 22.21
N GLN A 197 0.18 -22.97 22.18
CA GLN A 197 0.60 -21.64 21.72
C GLN A 197 0.42 -21.52 20.20
N ASN A 198 0.29 -20.30 19.68
CA ASN A 198 0.18 -19.99 18.26
C ASN A 198 1.20 -20.77 17.41
N PRO A 199 0.76 -21.54 16.39
CA PRO A 199 1.65 -22.42 15.64
C PRO A 199 2.70 -21.64 14.85
N LEU A 200 2.39 -20.44 14.35
CA LEU A 200 3.37 -19.55 13.69
C LEU A 200 4.42 -19.02 14.66
N PHE A 201 4.03 -18.78 15.92
CA PHE A 201 4.98 -18.40 16.98
C PHE A 201 5.91 -19.56 17.35
N GLN A 202 5.39 -20.80 17.35
CA GLN A 202 6.17 -21.99 17.66
C GLN A 202 7.31 -22.23 16.66
N ILE A 203 7.08 -21.99 15.37
CA ILE A 203 8.05 -22.20 14.27
C ILE A 203 8.68 -20.91 13.74
N TYR A 204 8.68 -19.84 14.53
CA TYR A 204 9.09 -18.52 14.05
C TYR A 204 10.55 -18.46 13.57
N ASP A 205 11.47 -19.23 14.18
CA ASP A 205 12.87 -19.27 13.75
C ASP A 205 13.03 -19.98 12.41
N GLU A 206 12.28 -21.06 12.19
CA GLU A 206 12.24 -21.79 10.92
C GLU A 206 11.70 -20.89 9.79
N ILE A 207 10.69 -20.05 10.08
CA ILE A 207 10.21 -19.05 9.11
C ILE A 207 11.32 -18.01 8.82
N CYS A 208 12.07 -17.58 9.84
CA CYS A 208 13.20 -16.67 9.63
C CYS A 208 14.29 -17.28 8.75
N GLU A 209 14.55 -18.60 8.86
CA GLU A 209 15.49 -19.30 7.98
C GLU A 209 15.05 -19.26 6.51
N VAL A 210 13.76 -19.53 6.24
CA VAL A 210 13.18 -19.42 4.89
C VAL A 210 13.28 -17.98 4.36
N PHE A 211 12.91 -17.00 5.19
CA PHE A 211 12.91 -15.59 4.75
C PHE A 211 14.33 -15.08 4.49
N ALA A 212 15.31 -15.49 5.29
CA ALA A 212 16.72 -15.18 5.05
C ALA A 212 17.25 -15.84 3.76
N GLU A 213 16.74 -17.03 3.40
CA GLU A 213 17.11 -17.71 2.16
C GLU A 213 16.60 -16.98 0.92
N HIS A 214 15.44 -16.31 0.97
CA HIS A 214 14.82 -15.68 -0.21
C HIS A 214 14.82 -14.14 -0.19
N ASP A 215 15.20 -13.52 0.93
CA ASP A 215 15.04 -12.08 1.22
C ASP A 215 13.57 -11.63 1.26
N VAL A 216 12.73 -12.48 1.85
CA VAL A 216 11.33 -12.14 2.13
C VAL A 216 11.28 -11.24 3.36
N THR A 217 10.52 -10.15 3.28
CA THR A 217 10.28 -9.24 4.41
C THR A 217 9.12 -9.73 5.27
N PHE A 218 9.28 -9.74 6.59
CA PHE A 218 8.15 -9.91 7.49
C PHE A 218 7.23 -8.70 7.43
N SER A 219 5.94 -8.92 7.19
CA SER A 219 4.87 -8.05 7.66
C SER A 219 4.28 -8.68 8.91
N LEU A 220 4.63 -8.18 10.10
CA LEU A 220 4.15 -8.78 11.34
C LEU A 220 2.70 -8.37 11.59
N GLY A 221 1.78 -9.31 11.41
CA GLY A 221 0.33 -9.06 11.34
C GLY A 221 -0.31 -8.64 12.66
N ASP A 222 -1.31 -7.77 12.57
CA ASP A 222 -2.03 -7.18 13.70
C ASP A 222 -3.33 -7.95 14.04
N SER A 223 -3.17 -9.18 14.51
CA SER A 223 -4.27 -10.13 14.78
C SER A 223 -5.36 -9.55 15.68
N LEU A 224 -4.99 -8.73 16.66
CA LEU A 224 -5.82 -8.14 17.69
C LEU A 224 -6.08 -6.65 17.41
N ARG A 225 -5.99 -6.18 16.16
CA ARG A 225 -6.40 -4.82 15.81
C ARG A 225 -7.85 -4.52 16.20
N PRO A 226 -8.18 -3.25 16.51
CA PRO A 226 -9.54 -2.84 16.82
C PRO A 226 -10.42 -2.76 15.57
N GLY A 227 -11.61 -3.37 15.64
CA GLY A 227 -12.64 -3.33 14.59
C GLY A 227 -13.74 -2.29 14.80
N CYS A 228 -13.62 -1.48 15.86
CA CYS A 228 -14.44 -0.31 16.10
C CYS A 228 -13.71 0.65 17.04
N LEU A 229 -14.16 1.90 17.11
CA LEU A 229 -13.48 2.91 17.94
C LEU A 229 -13.48 2.57 19.44
N ALA A 230 -14.45 1.79 19.91
CA ALA A 230 -14.59 1.43 21.32
C ALA A 230 -13.47 0.47 21.79
N ASP A 231 -12.92 -0.31 20.86
CA ASP A 231 -11.88 -1.30 21.12
C ASP A 231 -10.47 -0.73 20.87
N ALA A 232 -10.39 0.52 20.39
CA ALA A 232 -9.14 1.17 20.00
C ALA A 232 -8.20 1.43 21.19
N CYS A 233 -6.95 0.99 21.04
CA CYS A 233 -5.86 1.16 21.99
C CYS A 233 -6.14 0.45 23.33
N ASP A 234 -6.77 -0.71 23.27
CA ASP A 234 -7.05 -1.54 24.44
C ASP A 234 -5.86 -2.45 24.81
N GLU A 235 -6.03 -3.21 25.88
CA GLU A 235 -4.99 -4.09 26.43
C GLU A 235 -4.61 -5.21 25.45
N ALA A 236 -5.58 -5.79 24.74
CA ALA A 236 -5.33 -6.84 23.75
C ALA A 236 -4.49 -6.34 22.57
N GLN A 237 -4.80 -5.15 22.03
CA GLN A 237 -4.04 -4.57 20.93
C GLN A 237 -2.59 -4.30 21.34
N TYR A 238 -2.37 -3.69 22.51
CA TYR A 238 -1.03 -3.35 22.96
C TYR A 238 -0.21 -4.56 23.41
N ALA A 239 -0.84 -5.61 23.97
CA ALA A 239 -0.16 -6.86 24.30
C ALA A 239 0.41 -7.56 23.06
N GLU A 240 -0.35 -7.61 21.96
CA GLU A 240 0.18 -8.10 20.68
C GLU A 240 1.30 -7.19 20.17
N LEU A 241 1.11 -5.86 20.16
CA LEU A 241 2.14 -4.94 19.66
C LEU A 241 3.48 -5.08 20.41
N ASP A 242 3.44 -5.29 21.73
CA ASP A 242 4.64 -5.57 22.52
C ASP A 242 5.33 -6.87 22.07
N THR A 243 4.54 -7.91 21.78
CA THR A 243 5.04 -9.18 21.23
C THR A 243 5.63 -8.99 19.82
N LEU A 244 5.01 -8.17 18.97
CA LEU A 244 5.55 -7.86 17.64
C LEU A 244 6.91 -7.17 17.73
N GLY A 245 7.13 -6.32 18.74
CA GLY A 245 8.44 -5.76 19.04
C GLY A 245 9.49 -6.83 19.39
N GLU A 246 9.12 -7.84 20.18
CA GLU A 246 10.00 -8.97 20.49
C GLU A 246 10.34 -9.80 19.25
N LEU A 247 9.34 -10.10 18.43
CA LEU A 247 9.51 -10.84 17.18
C LEU A 247 10.34 -10.06 16.16
N THR A 248 10.19 -8.73 16.10
CA THR A 248 11.02 -7.85 15.26
C THR A 248 12.51 -8.03 15.59
N ARG A 249 12.87 -7.93 16.87
CA ARG A 249 14.25 -8.12 17.32
C ARG A 249 14.76 -9.53 17.02
N ARG A 250 13.91 -10.55 17.19
CA ARG A 250 14.24 -11.95 16.88
C ARG A 250 14.52 -12.14 15.38
N ALA A 251 13.67 -11.65 14.49
CA ALA A 251 13.92 -11.71 13.04
C ALA A 251 15.18 -10.94 12.63
N TRP A 252 15.47 -9.81 13.27
CA TRP A 252 16.73 -9.09 13.06
C TRP A 252 17.97 -9.88 13.45
N GLU A 253 17.91 -10.78 14.45
CA GLU A 253 19.04 -11.67 14.77
C GLU A 253 19.34 -12.67 13.63
N HIS A 254 18.39 -12.90 12.73
CA HIS A 254 18.50 -13.73 11.54
C HIS A 254 18.79 -12.93 10.26
N ASP A 255 19.07 -11.62 10.38
CA ASP A 255 19.20 -10.70 9.24
C ASP A 255 17.97 -10.75 8.31
N VAL A 256 16.76 -10.82 8.86
CA VAL A 256 15.51 -10.73 8.10
C VAL A 256 14.89 -9.34 8.26
N GLN A 257 14.39 -8.77 7.17
CA GLN A 257 13.73 -7.47 7.15
C GLN A 257 12.33 -7.54 7.80
N VAL A 258 11.91 -6.49 8.51
CA VAL A 258 10.65 -6.48 9.26
C VAL A 258 9.95 -5.13 9.11
N MET A 259 8.67 -5.17 8.77
CA MET A 259 7.69 -4.12 9.04
C MET A 259 6.58 -4.67 9.94
N VAL A 260 5.90 -3.79 10.67
CA VAL A 260 4.89 -4.14 11.66
C VAL A 260 3.54 -3.62 11.19
N GLU A 261 2.51 -4.46 11.21
CA GLU A 261 1.14 -4.04 10.89
C GLU A 261 0.46 -3.34 12.09
N GLY A 262 -0.49 -2.47 11.79
CA GLY A 262 -1.14 -1.61 12.76
C GLY A 262 -2.61 -1.33 12.45
N PRO A 263 -3.30 -0.69 13.42
CA PRO A 263 -4.73 -0.82 13.62
C PRO A 263 -5.63 -0.39 12.47
N GLY A 264 -6.86 -0.92 12.53
CA GLY A 264 -7.99 -0.63 11.66
C GLY A 264 -8.84 0.57 12.12
N HIS A 265 -9.52 0.51 13.27
CA HIS A 265 -10.45 1.55 13.71
C HIS A 265 -9.91 2.32 14.91
N VAL A 266 -9.55 3.61 14.74
CA VAL A 266 -8.92 4.43 15.78
C VAL A 266 -9.46 5.86 15.74
N PRO A 267 -10.04 6.39 16.83
CA PRO A 267 -10.53 7.76 16.85
C PRO A 267 -9.35 8.74 16.73
N MET A 268 -9.53 9.83 15.96
CA MET A 268 -8.46 10.78 15.59
C MET A 268 -7.45 11.12 16.71
N HIS A 269 -7.94 11.44 17.91
CA HIS A 269 -7.11 11.83 19.05
C HIS A 269 -6.12 10.76 19.56
N LYS A 270 -6.24 9.50 19.10
CA LYS A 270 -5.36 8.39 19.45
C LYS A 270 -4.47 7.89 18.30
N VAL A 271 -4.63 8.43 17.09
CA VAL A 271 -3.89 7.95 15.89
C VAL A 271 -2.37 8.15 16.09
N ALA A 272 -1.95 9.37 16.44
CA ALA A 272 -0.53 9.66 16.68
C ALA A 272 0.05 8.85 17.85
N GLU A 273 -0.71 8.71 18.95
CA GLU A 273 -0.31 7.89 20.10
C GLU A 273 -0.01 6.44 19.69
N ASN A 274 -0.81 5.87 18.77
CA ASN A 274 -0.59 4.51 18.28
C ASN A 274 0.71 4.37 17.48
N VAL A 275 0.98 5.32 16.59
CA VAL A 275 2.21 5.34 15.78
C VAL A 275 3.44 5.54 16.68
N GLU A 276 3.38 6.48 17.63
CA GLU A 276 4.45 6.72 18.60
C GLU A 276 4.73 5.49 19.48
N ARG A 277 3.67 4.79 19.91
CA ARG A 277 3.78 3.57 20.71
C ARG A 277 4.47 2.45 19.93
N GLN A 278 4.10 2.25 18.65
CA GLN A 278 4.76 1.25 17.81
C GLN A 278 6.25 1.56 17.65
N GLN A 279 6.60 2.82 17.39
CA GLN A 279 8.00 3.24 17.25
C GLN A 279 8.82 2.93 18.52
N GLU A 280 8.21 3.10 19.70
CA GLU A 280 8.87 2.81 20.98
C GLU A 280 9.15 1.32 21.19
N VAL A 281 8.21 0.43 20.86
CA VAL A 281 8.32 -1.00 21.21
C VAL A 281 8.91 -1.88 20.14
N CYS A 282 8.78 -1.47 18.88
CA CYS A 282 9.31 -2.16 17.72
C CYS A 282 10.63 -1.54 17.23
N ASP A 283 11.32 -0.76 18.07
CA ASP A 283 12.65 -0.19 17.80
C ASP A 283 12.70 0.65 16.50
N GLY A 284 11.59 1.31 16.15
CA GLY A 284 11.47 2.13 14.95
C GLY A 284 11.29 1.36 13.63
N ALA A 285 10.99 0.05 13.67
CA ALA A 285 10.62 -0.71 12.47
C ALA A 285 9.48 -0.02 11.69
N PRO A 286 9.45 -0.09 10.34
CA PRO A 286 8.40 0.55 9.55
C PRO A 286 7.00 0.10 9.96
N PHE A 287 6.09 1.07 10.06
CA PHE A 287 4.71 0.82 10.47
C PHE A 287 3.76 0.83 9.26
N TYR A 288 2.98 -0.23 9.13
CA TYR A 288 2.04 -0.48 8.04
C TYR A 288 0.60 -0.52 8.58
N VAL A 289 -0.21 0.50 8.31
CA VAL A 289 -1.54 0.65 8.95
C VAL A 289 -2.70 0.46 7.98
N LEU A 290 -3.79 -0.16 8.43
CA LEU A 290 -5.05 -0.26 7.68
C LEU A 290 -5.95 0.94 7.97
N GLY A 291 -5.81 2.02 7.20
CA GLY A 291 -6.43 3.32 7.52
C GLY A 291 -5.57 4.12 8.49
N PRO A 292 -6.00 4.38 9.74
CA PRO A 292 -7.18 3.84 10.40
C PRO A 292 -8.49 4.60 10.13
N LEU A 293 -9.63 3.90 10.19
CA LEU A 293 -10.98 4.48 10.19
C LEU A 293 -11.20 5.30 11.47
N VAL A 294 -11.49 6.59 11.31
CA VAL A 294 -11.69 7.49 12.46
C VAL A 294 -13.13 7.53 12.98
N THR A 295 -14.06 6.89 12.27
CA THR A 295 -15.46 6.76 12.67
C THR A 295 -16.16 5.58 12.00
N ASP A 296 -17.02 4.88 12.75
CA ASP A 296 -17.67 3.63 12.31
C ASP A 296 -19.05 3.82 11.66
N ILE A 297 -19.45 5.07 11.39
CA ILE A 297 -20.86 5.43 11.11
C ILE A 297 -21.17 5.58 9.61
N ALA A 298 -20.19 5.39 8.73
CA ALA A 298 -20.32 5.72 7.31
C ALA A 298 -19.89 4.59 6.36
N PRO A 299 -20.40 3.35 6.54
CA PRO A 299 -20.14 2.28 5.57
C PRO A 299 -20.62 2.72 4.18
N GLY A 300 -19.83 2.41 3.15
CA GLY A 300 -19.96 2.97 1.80
C GLY A 300 -19.05 4.18 1.55
N TYR A 301 -18.48 4.75 2.61
CA TYR A 301 -17.55 5.88 2.56
C TYR A 301 -16.31 5.65 3.41
N ASP A 302 -15.97 4.39 3.68
CA ASP A 302 -14.87 4.05 4.59
C ASP A 302 -13.49 4.41 4.02
N HIS A 303 -13.34 4.49 2.69
CA HIS A 303 -12.19 5.14 2.06
C HIS A 303 -11.99 6.60 2.55
N ILE A 304 -13.06 7.35 2.84
CA ILE A 304 -12.98 8.72 3.38
C ILE A 304 -12.72 8.71 4.89
N THR A 305 -13.44 7.88 5.64
CA THR A 305 -13.26 7.80 7.11
C THR A 305 -11.85 7.37 7.46
N SER A 306 -11.27 6.47 6.67
CA SER A 306 -9.92 5.98 6.83
C SER A 306 -8.85 6.92 6.28
N ALA A 307 -9.06 7.60 5.15
CA ALA A 307 -8.08 8.56 4.62
C ALA A 307 -7.75 9.69 5.62
N ILE A 308 -8.72 10.10 6.45
CA ILE A 308 -8.48 11.05 7.55
C ILE A 308 -7.45 10.49 8.54
N GLY A 309 -7.65 9.25 9.01
CA GLY A 309 -6.73 8.63 9.95
C GLY A 309 -5.39 8.28 9.29
N ALA A 310 -5.40 7.85 8.04
CA ALA A 310 -4.22 7.51 7.26
C ALA A 310 -3.30 8.72 7.08
N ALA A 311 -3.83 9.90 6.75
CA ALA A 311 -3.05 11.13 6.66
C ALA A 311 -2.44 11.53 8.01
N MET A 312 -3.20 11.37 9.11
CA MET A 312 -2.68 11.60 10.46
C MET A 312 -1.59 10.60 10.86
N ALA A 313 -1.74 9.32 10.47
CA ALA A 313 -0.78 8.27 10.73
C ALA A 313 0.52 8.51 9.93
N ALA A 314 0.41 8.85 8.64
CA ALA A 314 1.52 9.24 7.79
C ALA A 314 2.30 10.44 8.37
N GLN A 315 1.58 11.48 8.82
CA GLN A 315 2.22 12.62 9.51
C GLN A 315 2.90 12.21 10.81
N ALA A 316 2.36 11.24 11.56
CA ALA A 316 2.98 10.72 12.77
C ALA A 316 4.18 9.79 12.49
N GLY A 317 4.39 9.38 11.24
CA GLY A 317 5.51 8.55 10.80
C GLY A 317 5.18 7.11 10.47
N ALA A 318 3.92 6.78 10.16
CA ALA A 318 3.59 5.52 9.49
C ALA A 318 4.27 5.48 8.11
N ALA A 319 4.87 4.34 7.77
CA ALA A 319 5.70 4.20 6.57
C ALA A 319 4.88 3.74 5.35
N MET A 320 3.84 2.93 5.59
CA MET A 320 2.95 2.42 4.55
C MET A 320 1.50 2.42 5.02
N LEU A 321 0.59 2.68 4.09
CA LEU A 321 -0.85 2.77 4.32
C LEU A 321 -1.55 1.71 3.47
N CYS A 322 -2.22 0.75 4.10
CA CYS A 322 -3.11 -0.16 3.38
C CYS A 322 -4.39 0.59 3.06
N TYR A 323 -4.72 0.64 1.78
CA TYR A 323 -5.93 1.32 1.36
C TYR A 323 -7.19 0.68 1.95
N VAL A 324 -8.28 1.44 1.91
CA VAL A 324 -9.62 0.98 2.25
C VAL A 324 -10.53 1.47 1.14
N THR A 325 -11.33 0.58 0.58
CA THR A 325 -12.21 0.90 -0.55
C THR A 325 -13.57 1.43 -0.06
N PRO A 326 -14.38 2.06 -0.92
CA PRO A 326 -15.77 2.38 -0.58
C PRO A 326 -16.60 1.17 -0.12
N LYS A 327 -16.27 -0.04 -0.58
CA LYS A 327 -16.99 -1.28 -0.26
C LYS A 327 -16.52 -1.98 1.01
N GLU A 328 -15.56 -1.43 1.75
CA GLU A 328 -15.19 -1.96 3.06
C GLU A 328 -16.43 -2.15 3.93
N HIS A 329 -16.49 -3.27 4.66
CA HIS A 329 -17.65 -3.73 5.44
C HIS A 329 -18.93 -4.06 4.63
N LEU A 330 -18.91 -4.00 3.30
CA LEU A 330 -20.09 -4.19 2.44
C LEU A 330 -19.94 -5.28 1.39
N GLY A 331 -18.76 -5.45 0.79
CA GLY A 331 -18.55 -6.46 -0.25
C GLY A 331 -17.18 -6.38 -0.92
N LEU A 332 -17.00 -7.13 -2.01
CA LEU A 332 -15.77 -7.14 -2.79
C LEU A 332 -15.68 -5.88 -3.69
N PRO A 333 -14.52 -5.20 -3.73
CA PRO A 333 -14.31 -4.04 -4.58
C PRO A 333 -14.35 -4.39 -6.07
N GLU A 334 -14.93 -3.50 -6.86
CA GLU A 334 -14.82 -3.46 -8.33
C GLU A 334 -13.74 -2.43 -8.73
N GLU A 335 -13.44 -2.32 -10.01
CA GLU A 335 -12.40 -1.43 -10.55
C GLU A 335 -12.52 0.02 -10.06
N GLU A 336 -13.72 0.60 -10.08
CA GLU A 336 -13.95 1.97 -9.61
C GLU A 336 -13.73 2.12 -8.09
N ASP A 337 -14.04 1.08 -7.31
CA ASP A 337 -13.79 1.09 -5.86
C ASP A 337 -12.28 1.05 -5.56
N VAL A 338 -11.51 0.34 -6.38
CA VAL A 338 -10.04 0.31 -6.31
C VAL A 338 -9.47 1.67 -6.66
N ARG A 339 -9.94 2.30 -7.75
CA ARG A 339 -9.55 3.66 -8.15
C ARG A 339 -9.86 4.68 -7.05
N ASP A 340 -11.05 4.65 -6.47
CA ASP A 340 -11.45 5.55 -5.39
C ASP A 340 -10.63 5.34 -4.10
N GLY A 341 -10.37 4.08 -3.74
CA GLY A 341 -9.50 3.73 -2.62
C GLY A 341 -8.08 4.26 -2.81
N LEU A 342 -7.49 4.02 -3.98
CA LEU A 342 -6.13 4.49 -4.30
C LEU A 342 -6.04 6.00 -4.34
N ALA A 343 -7.01 6.68 -4.95
CA ALA A 343 -7.07 8.13 -4.94
C ALA A 343 -7.09 8.68 -3.50
N ALA A 344 -7.93 8.12 -2.63
CA ALA A 344 -8.02 8.54 -1.24
C ALA A 344 -6.71 8.35 -0.47
N TYR A 345 -6.01 7.23 -0.70
CA TYR A 345 -4.79 6.91 0.03
C TYR A 345 -3.54 7.57 -0.52
N ARG A 346 -3.45 7.79 -1.84
CA ARG A 346 -2.40 8.64 -2.42
C ARG A 346 -2.52 10.08 -1.95
N ILE A 347 -3.74 10.61 -1.84
CA ILE A 347 -3.97 11.91 -1.23
C ILE A 347 -3.53 11.90 0.24
N ALA A 348 -3.87 10.85 1.00
CA ALA A 348 -3.49 10.76 2.41
C ALA A 348 -1.97 10.67 2.62
N ALA A 349 -1.28 9.84 1.83
CA ALA A 349 0.18 9.70 1.83
C ALA A 349 0.86 11.04 1.50
N HIS A 350 0.48 11.66 0.38
CA HIS A 350 1.02 12.96 -0.04
C HIS A 350 0.75 14.06 0.99
N ALA A 351 -0.45 14.11 1.57
CA ALA A 351 -0.79 15.07 2.62
C ALA A 351 0.07 14.88 3.88
N GLY A 352 0.37 13.62 4.25
CA GLY A 352 1.31 13.29 5.30
C GLY A 352 2.72 13.79 4.99
N ASP A 353 3.20 13.56 3.76
CA ASP A 353 4.52 13.99 3.30
C ASP A 353 4.68 15.52 3.25
N VAL A 354 3.66 16.24 2.77
CA VAL A 354 3.59 17.71 2.87
C VAL A 354 3.56 18.16 4.32
N GLY A 355 2.77 17.49 5.16
CA GLY A 355 2.67 17.77 6.60
C GLY A 355 3.97 17.52 7.39
N ASN A 356 4.84 16.67 6.86
CA ASN A 356 6.18 16.37 7.37
C ASN A 356 7.27 17.27 6.75
N GLU A 357 6.88 18.22 5.90
CA GLU A 357 7.80 19.11 5.17
C GLU A 357 8.87 18.35 4.38
N ARG A 358 8.50 17.20 3.78
CA ARG A 358 9.45 16.42 2.98
C ARG A 358 9.99 17.26 1.81
N PRO A 359 11.31 17.20 1.52
CA PRO A 359 11.90 17.95 0.42
C PRO A 359 11.14 17.73 -0.89
N GLY A 360 10.72 18.82 -1.52
CA GLY A 360 10.03 18.83 -2.81
C GLY A 360 8.56 18.35 -2.81
N ALA A 361 8.04 17.79 -1.71
CA ALA A 361 6.66 17.28 -1.70
C ALA A 361 5.63 18.37 -2.04
N ARG A 362 5.78 19.58 -1.49
CA ARG A 362 4.87 20.71 -1.80
C ARG A 362 5.04 21.26 -3.22
N ASP A 363 6.14 20.96 -3.91
CA ASP A 363 6.39 21.50 -5.24
C ASP A 363 5.30 21.01 -6.23
N TRP A 364 4.76 19.80 -6.04
CA TRP A 364 3.64 19.30 -6.83
C TRP A 364 2.37 20.16 -6.63
N ASP A 365 2.03 20.48 -5.38
CA ASP A 365 0.90 21.36 -5.04
C ASP A 365 1.08 22.78 -5.63
N ASP A 366 2.30 23.32 -5.50
CA ASP A 366 2.65 24.67 -5.95
C ASP A 366 2.52 24.74 -7.49
N ALA A 367 3.11 23.79 -8.23
CA ALA A 367 3.01 23.73 -9.70
C ALA A 367 1.57 23.55 -10.21
N LEU A 368 0.75 22.71 -9.57
CA LEU A 368 -0.66 22.55 -9.94
C LEU A 368 -1.45 23.84 -9.66
N SER A 369 -1.15 24.51 -8.55
CA SER A 369 -1.80 25.76 -8.15
C SER A 369 -1.45 26.92 -9.08
N GLU A 370 -0.21 26.97 -9.56
CA GLU A 370 0.25 27.92 -10.58
C GLU A 370 -0.52 27.73 -11.89
N ALA A 371 -0.56 26.51 -12.42
CA ALA A 371 -1.35 26.19 -13.62
C ALA A 371 -2.84 26.56 -13.48
N ARG A 372 -3.41 26.32 -12.29
CA ARG A 372 -4.79 26.72 -11.96
C ARG A 372 -4.98 28.23 -11.98
N TYR A 373 -4.06 28.99 -11.38
CA TYR A 373 -4.15 30.45 -11.35
C TYR A 373 -3.98 31.06 -12.73
N ASP A 374 -3.13 30.46 -13.58
CA ASP A 374 -2.89 30.87 -14.96
C ASP A 374 -3.99 30.45 -15.93
N PHE A 375 -4.96 29.66 -15.47
CA PHE A 375 -6.02 29.06 -16.28
C PHE A 375 -5.49 28.16 -17.40
N ASP A 376 -4.30 27.57 -17.20
CA ASP A 376 -3.85 26.47 -18.04
C ASP A 376 -4.54 25.19 -17.57
N TRP A 377 -5.77 25.02 -18.02
CA TRP A 377 -6.58 23.84 -17.70
C TRP A 377 -5.90 22.54 -18.11
N ARG A 378 -5.18 22.53 -19.23
CA ARG A 378 -4.54 21.32 -19.74
C ARG A 378 -3.40 20.91 -18.83
N GLU A 379 -2.58 21.87 -18.42
CA GLU A 379 -1.52 21.64 -17.45
C GLU A 379 -2.09 21.25 -16.09
N GLN A 380 -3.13 21.93 -15.61
CA GLN A 380 -3.78 21.59 -14.35
C GLN A 380 -4.30 20.14 -14.34
N PHE A 381 -4.92 19.67 -15.44
CA PHE A 381 -5.36 18.27 -15.53
C PHE A 381 -4.17 17.33 -15.58
N ARG A 382 -3.15 17.63 -16.39
CA ARG A 382 -1.95 16.79 -16.49
C ARG A 382 -1.23 16.64 -15.16
N ARG A 383 -1.26 17.65 -14.29
CA ARG A 383 -0.66 17.58 -12.95
C ARG A 383 -1.59 16.97 -11.91
N ALA A 384 -2.87 16.73 -12.20
CA ALA A 384 -3.75 16.10 -11.21
C ALA A 384 -3.31 14.65 -10.94
N LEU A 385 -3.60 14.16 -9.72
CA LEU A 385 -3.42 12.75 -9.37
C LEU A 385 -4.18 11.83 -10.32
N ASP A 386 -5.38 12.26 -10.74
CA ASP A 386 -6.22 11.57 -11.72
C ASP A 386 -6.62 12.56 -12.83
N PRO A 387 -5.80 12.67 -13.89
CA PRO A 387 -6.02 13.64 -14.97
C PRO A 387 -7.34 13.44 -15.72
N ASP A 388 -7.75 12.20 -15.93
CA ASP A 388 -8.95 11.88 -16.68
C ASP A 388 -10.19 12.27 -15.88
N ARG A 389 -10.25 11.94 -14.58
CA ARG A 389 -11.37 12.37 -13.73
C ARG A 389 -11.44 13.90 -13.60
N ALA A 390 -10.29 14.57 -13.47
CA ALA A 390 -10.24 16.03 -13.39
C ALA A 390 -10.78 16.69 -14.67
N ARG A 391 -10.40 16.17 -15.84
CA ARG A 391 -10.90 16.63 -17.14
C ARG A 391 -12.39 16.35 -17.32
N ASP A 392 -12.83 15.14 -17.01
CA ASP A 392 -14.22 14.71 -17.15
C ASP A 392 -15.16 15.59 -16.31
N TYR A 393 -14.77 15.92 -15.07
CA TYR A 393 -15.59 16.76 -14.18
C TYR A 393 -15.72 18.20 -14.67
N HIS A 394 -14.66 18.76 -15.27
CA HIS A 394 -14.74 20.05 -15.93
C HIS A 394 -15.71 19.99 -17.15
N ASP A 395 -15.55 18.95 -17.97
CA ASP A 395 -16.21 18.82 -19.27
C ASP A 395 -17.69 18.46 -19.18
N GLN A 396 -18.16 17.94 -18.04
CA GLN A 396 -19.58 17.78 -17.75
C GLN A 396 -20.39 19.08 -17.92
N THR A 397 -19.75 20.25 -17.75
CA THR A 397 -20.41 21.55 -17.90
C THR A 397 -19.82 22.43 -18.99
N LEU A 398 -18.52 22.27 -19.29
CA LEU A 398 -17.79 23.06 -20.28
C LEU A 398 -17.00 22.16 -21.25
N PRO A 399 -17.69 21.35 -22.09
CA PRO A 399 -17.06 20.28 -22.88
C PRO A 399 -16.25 20.77 -24.08
N GLU A 400 -16.56 21.96 -24.61
CA GLU A 400 -15.90 22.45 -25.83
C GLU A 400 -14.43 22.84 -25.56
N ASP A 401 -13.54 22.58 -26.52
CA ASP A 401 -12.08 22.79 -26.38
C ASP A 401 -11.68 24.25 -26.10
N ASN A 402 -12.49 25.21 -26.54
CA ASN A 402 -12.30 26.64 -26.25
C ASN A 402 -12.40 26.94 -24.75
N TYR A 403 -13.13 26.15 -23.96
CA TYR A 403 -13.21 26.35 -22.51
C TYR A 403 -11.91 25.98 -21.80
N LYS A 404 -11.01 25.22 -22.43
CA LYS A 404 -9.66 24.98 -21.89
C LYS A 404 -8.74 26.19 -21.99
N GLU A 405 -9.17 27.25 -22.66
CA GLU A 405 -8.51 28.56 -22.70
C GLU A 405 -9.30 29.62 -21.90
N ALA A 406 -10.41 29.23 -21.28
CA ALA A 406 -11.27 30.16 -20.56
C ALA A 406 -10.66 30.53 -19.21
N ARG A 407 -10.61 31.83 -18.91
CA ARG A 407 -10.22 32.36 -17.60
C ARG A 407 -11.35 32.30 -16.56
N PHE A 408 -12.07 31.17 -16.52
CA PHE A 408 -13.15 30.85 -15.58
C PHE A 408 -13.59 29.39 -15.71
N CYS A 409 -14.33 28.89 -14.73
CA CYS A 409 -15.09 27.63 -14.82
C CYS A 409 -16.59 27.88 -14.61
N SER A 410 -17.40 26.82 -14.69
CA SER A 410 -18.85 26.89 -14.53
C SER A 410 -19.31 27.30 -13.12
N MET A 411 -18.47 27.15 -12.09
CA MET A 411 -18.81 27.49 -10.70
C MET A 411 -19.08 28.99 -10.51
N CYS A 412 -18.19 29.85 -11.02
CA CYS A 412 -18.32 31.31 -10.89
C CYS A 412 -18.74 31.97 -12.21
N GLY A 413 -18.56 31.27 -13.34
CA GLY A 413 -18.69 31.85 -14.66
C GLY A 413 -17.67 32.94 -14.93
N ALA A 414 -17.76 33.54 -16.12
CA ALA A 414 -16.84 34.58 -16.54
C ALA A 414 -16.83 35.74 -15.53
N GLU A 415 -17.99 36.31 -15.19
CA GLU A 415 -18.08 37.58 -14.45
C GLU A 415 -17.48 37.55 -13.04
N PHE A 416 -17.60 36.42 -12.32
CA PHE A 416 -17.29 36.34 -10.88
C PHE A 416 -16.07 35.50 -10.54
N CYS A 417 -15.30 35.04 -11.53
CA CYS A 417 -14.08 34.28 -11.26
C CYS A 417 -13.06 35.13 -10.49
N SER A 418 -12.71 34.71 -9.27
CA SER A 418 -11.81 35.44 -8.37
C SER A 418 -10.39 35.57 -8.93
N MET A 419 -9.81 34.48 -9.43
CA MET A 419 -8.45 34.47 -9.99
C MET A 419 -8.33 35.39 -11.21
N ARG A 420 -9.38 35.44 -12.06
CA ARG A 420 -9.39 36.33 -13.22
C ARG A 420 -9.44 37.80 -12.81
N ILE A 421 -10.32 38.13 -11.85
CA ILE A 421 -10.44 39.49 -11.30
C ILE A 421 -9.11 39.95 -10.71
N ASP A 422 -8.44 39.08 -9.94
CA ASP A 422 -7.13 39.36 -9.35
C ASP A 422 -6.04 39.58 -10.43
N GLN A 423 -5.93 38.67 -11.41
CA GLN A 423 -5.00 38.82 -12.53
C GLN A 423 -5.24 40.10 -13.34
N ASP A 424 -6.50 40.49 -13.56
CA ASP A 424 -6.84 41.72 -14.30
C ASP A 424 -6.43 42.98 -13.51
N ALA A 425 -6.59 42.97 -12.18
CA ALA A 425 -6.14 44.08 -11.31
C ALA A 425 -4.60 44.21 -11.29
N ARG A 426 -3.88 43.08 -11.23
CA ARG A 426 -2.40 43.05 -11.34
C ARG A 426 -1.93 43.58 -12.70
N LYS A 427 -2.53 43.12 -13.80
CA LYS A 427 -2.23 43.60 -15.18
C LYS A 427 -2.55 45.08 -15.38
N ALA A 428 -3.52 45.63 -14.66
CA ALA A 428 -3.83 47.06 -14.67
C ALA A 428 -2.79 47.93 -13.92
N GLY A 429 -1.81 47.30 -13.26
CA GLY A 429 -0.78 47.97 -12.47
C GLY A 429 -1.26 48.42 -11.09
N GLU A 430 -2.40 47.89 -10.62
CA GLU A 430 -2.91 48.17 -9.27
C GLU A 430 -2.18 47.34 -8.20
N MET A 431 -1.54 46.24 -8.61
CA MET A 431 -0.81 45.28 -7.77
C MET A 431 0.41 44.71 -8.53
N ASP A 432 1.41 44.22 -7.81
CA ASP A 432 2.59 43.58 -8.40
C ASP A 432 2.24 42.25 -9.09
N GLU A 433 2.99 41.89 -10.14
CA GLU A 433 2.88 40.58 -10.79
C GLU A 433 3.33 39.47 -9.83
N LEU A 434 2.71 38.29 -9.97
CA LEU A 434 3.17 37.09 -9.26
C LEU A 434 4.27 36.43 -10.10
N ASP A 435 5.39 36.12 -9.48
CA ASP A 435 6.49 35.35 -10.06
C ASP A 435 6.55 34.03 -9.28
N THR A 436 5.86 33.02 -9.82
CA THR A 436 5.63 31.72 -9.19
C THR A 436 5.74 30.68 -10.29
N GLU A 437 6.97 30.30 -10.61
CA GLU A 437 7.25 29.17 -11.50
C GLU A 437 7.94 28.10 -10.65
N THR A 438 7.25 26.96 -10.50
CA THR A 438 7.75 25.78 -9.83
C THR A 438 8.24 24.77 -10.87
N ASP A 439 9.55 24.62 -10.97
CA ASP A 439 10.18 23.65 -11.86
C ASP A 439 10.18 22.24 -11.23
N LEU A 440 9.17 21.45 -11.60
CA LEU A 440 9.06 20.06 -11.17
C LEU A 440 10.15 19.15 -11.74
N GLU A 441 10.79 19.49 -12.87
CA GLU A 441 11.89 18.68 -13.41
C GLU A 441 13.18 18.85 -12.60
N ALA A 442 13.35 20.02 -11.96
CA ALA A 442 14.44 20.31 -11.04
C ALA A 442 14.07 20.11 -9.56
N SER A 443 12.85 19.64 -9.26
CA SER A 443 12.38 19.44 -7.90
C SER A 443 13.17 18.34 -7.18
N PRO A 444 13.49 18.52 -5.89
CA PRO A 444 14.08 17.47 -5.08
C PRO A 444 13.04 16.44 -4.57
N ALA A 445 11.79 16.49 -5.04
CA ALA A 445 10.76 15.54 -4.66
C ALA A 445 11.17 14.11 -4.99
N ALA A 446 10.79 13.18 -4.12
CA ALA A 446 10.83 11.76 -4.48
C ALA A 446 9.92 11.52 -5.71
N GLU A 447 10.29 10.58 -6.56
CA GLU A 447 9.52 10.21 -7.77
C GLU A 447 8.06 9.86 -7.41
N VAL A 448 7.85 9.17 -6.29
CA VAL A 448 6.51 8.80 -5.80
C VAL A 448 5.66 9.99 -5.34
N ASN A 449 6.27 11.16 -5.13
CA ASN A 449 5.60 12.43 -4.77
C ASN A 449 5.38 13.34 -5.99
N LEU A 450 5.73 12.87 -7.19
CA LEU A 450 5.41 13.54 -8.45
C LEU A 450 4.14 12.93 -9.04
N PRO A 451 3.41 13.66 -9.91
CA PRO A 451 2.24 13.10 -10.57
C PRO A 451 2.60 11.77 -11.25
N PRO A 452 1.82 10.68 -11.04
CA PRO A 452 2.12 9.36 -11.59
C PRO A 452 2.10 9.32 -13.13
N VAL A 453 1.62 10.40 -13.77
CA VAL A 453 1.52 10.54 -15.21
C VAL A 453 2.82 11.06 -15.85
N GLY A 454 3.84 10.21 -15.83
CA GLY A 454 4.75 10.02 -16.95
C GLY A 454 4.16 8.99 -17.92
N THR A 455 4.54 9.03 -19.20
CA THR A 455 4.12 8.00 -20.17
C THR A 455 4.75 6.66 -19.82
N HIS A 456 4.03 5.79 -19.13
CA HIS A 456 4.30 4.35 -19.17
C HIS A 456 3.77 3.81 -20.49
N ASP A 457 4.52 2.88 -21.11
CA ASP A 457 4.10 2.24 -22.35
C ASP A 457 2.83 1.43 -22.08
N SER A 458 1.69 1.90 -22.59
CA SER A 458 0.39 1.21 -22.50
C SER A 458 0.28 0.06 -23.51
N GLY A 459 1.40 -0.34 -24.13
CA GLY A 459 1.48 -1.55 -24.92
C GLY A 459 1.25 -2.77 -24.03
N GLY A 460 -0.01 -3.15 -23.85
CA GLY A 460 -0.33 -4.49 -23.38
C GLY A 460 0.34 -5.54 -24.29
N PRO A 461 0.67 -6.73 -23.78
CA PRO A 461 1.20 -7.80 -24.62
C PRO A 461 0.21 -8.03 -25.77
N SER A 462 0.70 -7.98 -27.01
CA SER A 462 -0.05 -8.53 -28.12
C SER A 462 -0.19 -10.02 -27.86
N LEU A 463 -1.32 -10.44 -27.28
CA LEU A 463 -1.74 -11.83 -27.32
C LEU A 463 -1.77 -12.20 -28.79
N GLU A 464 -0.77 -12.99 -29.23
CA GLU A 464 -0.74 -13.52 -30.58
C GLU A 464 -2.06 -14.28 -30.77
N ASP A 465 -2.88 -13.75 -31.68
CA ASP A 465 -4.18 -14.28 -32.03
C ASP A 465 -3.97 -15.69 -32.59
N GLY A 466 -4.09 -16.69 -31.72
CA GLY A 466 -3.97 -18.11 -32.02
C GLY A 466 -5.16 -18.61 -32.83
N SER A 467 -5.45 -17.99 -33.97
CA SER A 467 -6.39 -18.53 -34.95
C SER A 467 -5.63 -19.38 -35.98
N GLU A 468 -5.23 -20.59 -35.58
CA GLU A 468 -4.90 -21.62 -36.55
C GLU A 468 -6.18 -22.07 -37.27
N SER A 469 -6.11 -21.96 -38.59
CA SER A 469 -7.09 -22.31 -39.62
C SER A 469 -8.08 -23.44 -39.29
N ALA A 470 -9.37 -23.10 -39.20
CA ALA A 470 -10.46 -24.05 -39.35
C ALA A 470 -11.02 -24.04 -40.78
N ALA A 471 -10.58 -25.06 -41.54
CA ALA A 471 -11.29 -25.83 -42.57
C ALA A 471 -12.28 -25.12 -43.52
N GLU A 472 -11.89 -25.14 -44.80
CA GLU A 472 -12.78 -25.07 -45.97
C GLU A 472 -13.96 -26.05 -45.83
N THR A 473 -15.18 -25.55 -46.01
CA THR A 473 -16.36 -26.37 -46.29
C THR A 473 -16.63 -26.32 -47.79
N PRO A 474 -16.69 -27.46 -48.51
CA PRO A 474 -17.12 -27.46 -49.89
C PRO A 474 -18.66 -27.42 -49.95
N SER A 475 -19.17 -26.59 -50.85
CA SER A 475 -20.57 -26.56 -51.25
C SER A 475 -20.93 -27.82 -52.01
N ASP A 476 -21.94 -28.56 -51.54
CA ASP A 476 -22.71 -29.49 -52.35
C ASP A 476 -24.22 -29.21 -52.13
N ASP A 477 -24.90 -29.08 -53.29
CA ASP A 477 -26.35 -29.00 -53.59
C ASP A 477 -27.20 -27.80 -53.13
#